data_AF-A0A948TQH0-F1
#
_entry.id   AF-A0A948TQH0-F1
#
_cell.length_a   1.000
_cell.length_b   1.000
_cell.length_c   1.000
_cell.angle_alpha   90.00
_cell.angle_beta   90.00
_cell.angle_gamma   90.00
#
_symmetry.space_group_name_H-M   'P 1'
#
loop_
_entity.id
_entity.type
_entity.pdbx_description
1 polymer ?
#
loop_
_entity_poly.entity_id
_entity_poly.type
_entity_poly.pdbx_seq_one_letter_code
_entity_poly.pdbx_strand_id
1 'polypeptide(L)'
;MKKLFHLAFAIGFAGMCFTACAGYSAQDYVNDMKSLTEKTLKNASSYTEEDWKRVGEEYRSINEKGKKVLEDMTEDQRKELEKFSEEVSEKAAEFNHEELKQQFDDLMQQADGFINDMLEEIKDKE
;
A
#
# COMPACT_ATOMS: atom_id res chain seq x y z
N MET A 1 30.32 -1.83 5.26
CA MET A 1 30.13 -0.78 4.23
C MET A 1 28.64 -0.58 4.02
N LYS A 2 28.05 0.48 4.59
CA LYS A 2 26.62 0.79 4.43
C LYS A 2 26.41 1.43 3.06
N LYS A 3 25.93 0.67 2.08
CA LYS A 3 25.48 1.24 0.81
C LYS A 3 24.07 1.77 1.03
N LEU A 4 23.98 3.09 1.25
CA LEU A 4 22.74 3.85 1.12
C LEU A 4 22.32 3.76 -0.36
N PHE A 5 21.41 2.84 -0.67
CA PHE A 5 20.68 2.89 -1.93
C PHE A 5 19.73 4.08 -1.83
N HIS A 6 20.12 5.20 -2.43
CA HIS A 6 19.22 6.30 -2.70
C HIS A 6 18.20 5.83 -3.74
N LEU A 7 17.03 5.42 -3.26
CA LEU A 7 15.84 5.15 -4.07
C LEU A 7 15.38 6.49 -4.67
N ALA A 8 15.75 6.74 -5.92
CA ALA A 8 15.16 7.79 -6.73
C ALA A 8 13.92 7.21 -7.42
N PHE A 9 12.77 7.34 -6.78
CA PHE A 9 11.48 7.18 -7.46
C PHE A 9 11.37 8.37 -8.43
N ALA A 10 11.35 8.09 -9.73
CA ALA A 10 11.14 9.13 -10.74
C ALA A 10 9.74 9.71 -10.55
N ILE A 11 9.66 10.89 -9.93
CA ILE A 11 8.42 11.65 -9.76
C ILE A 11 7.99 12.13 -11.15
N GLY A 12 7.09 11.36 -11.76
CA GLY A 12 6.37 11.72 -12.97
C GLY A 12 5.35 12.81 -12.66
N PHE A 13 5.78 14.06 -12.84
CA PHE A 13 5.03 15.24 -13.27
C PHE A 13 3.73 15.65 -12.55
N ALA A 14 3.88 16.74 -11.80
CA ALA A 14 3.14 17.99 -11.97
C ALA A 14 1.60 17.94 -12.06
N GLY A 15 0.99 18.26 -10.92
CA GLY A 15 0.12 19.44 -10.85
C GLY A 15 -1.34 19.20 -11.20
N MET A 16 -2.13 18.96 -10.16
CA MET A 16 -3.37 19.72 -9.97
C MET A 16 -3.71 19.75 -8.48
N CYS A 17 -3.18 20.76 -7.78
CA CYS A 17 -3.77 21.21 -6.54
C CYS A 17 -5.11 21.88 -6.87
N PHE A 18 -6.23 21.26 -6.56
CA PHE A 18 -7.50 21.97 -6.41
C PHE A 18 -8.29 21.44 -5.20
N THR A 19 -8.63 22.40 -4.33
CA THR A 19 -9.63 22.39 -3.26
C THR A 19 -9.23 21.80 -1.90
N ALA A 20 -8.83 22.73 -1.01
CA ALA A 20 -9.27 22.67 0.37
C ALA A 20 -10.80 22.44 0.38
N CYS A 21 -11.23 21.40 1.11
CA CYS A 21 -12.54 20.72 1.11
C CYS A 21 -12.66 19.42 0.29
N ALA A 22 -11.59 18.86 -0.29
CA ALA A 22 -11.62 17.49 -0.81
C ALA A 22 -11.46 16.48 0.34
N GLY A 23 -12.36 15.48 0.41
CA GLY A 23 -12.19 14.34 1.32
C GLY A 23 -10.94 13.52 0.96
N TYR A 24 -10.69 12.44 1.69
CA TYR A 24 -9.67 11.44 1.32
C TYR A 24 -9.89 11.04 -0.14
N SER A 25 -8.86 11.07 -0.98
CA SER A 25 -8.94 10.73 -2.40
C SER A 25 -8.31 9.39 -2.74
N ALA A 26 -8.58 8.84 -3.93
CA ALA A 26 -7.91 7.63 -4.41
C ALA A 26 -6.39 7.80 -4.50
N GLN A 27 -5.91 9.02 -4.81
CA GLN A 27 -4.47 9.31 -4.81
C GLN A 27 -3.89 9.30 -3.40
N ASP A 28 -4.61 9.84 -2.41
CA ASP A 28 -4.17 9.79 -1.01
C ASP A 28 -4.09 8.35 -0.52
N TYR A 29 -5.05 7.51 -0.88
CA TYR A 29 -5.03 6.08 -0.59
C TYR A 29 -3.80 5.37 -1.17
N VAL A 30 -3.52 5.56 -2.47
CA VAL A 30 -2.33 4.98 -3.12
C VAL A 30 -1.04 5.48 -2.46
N ASN A 31 -0.97 6.76 -2.10
CA ASN A 31 0.20 7.36 -1.46
C ASN A 31 0.42 6.82 -0.04
N ASP A 32 -0.65 6.67 0.76
CA ASP A 32 -0.56 6.13 2.11
C ASP A 32 -0.12 4.66 2.10
N MET A 33 -0.67 3.84 1.19
CA MET A 33 -0.26 2.45 0.99
C MET A 33 1.22 2.36 0.63
N LYS A 34 1.68 3.18 -0.34
CA LYS A 34 3.10 3.28 -0.72
C LYS A 34 3.99 3.65 0.45
N SER A 35 3.63 4.70 1.18
CA SER A 35 4.44 5.20 2.29
C SER A 35 4.57 4.19 3.43
N LEU A 36 3.46 3.53 3.80
CA LEU A 36 3.47 2.50 4.83
C LEU A 36 4.31 1.30 4.40
N THR A 37 4.17 0.83 3.15
CA THR A 37 5.00 -0.26 2.65
C THR A 37 6.48 0.07 2.64
N GLU A 38 6.87 1.24 2.15
CA GLU A 38 8.27 1.66 2.15
C GLU A 38 8.86 1.73 3.58
N LYS A 39 8.08 2.27 4.53
CA LYS A 39 8.47 2.33 5.94
C LYS A 39 8.61 0.92 6.52
N THR A 40 7.68 0.01 6.19
CA THR A 40 7.72 -1.39 6.62
C THR A 40 8.96 -2.09 6.08
N LEU A 41 9.18 -2.06 4.76
CA LEU A 41 10.35 -2.68 4.13
C LEU A 41 11.67 -2.16 4.72
N LYS A 42 11.77 -0.85 4.97
CA LYS A 42 12.97 -0.21 5.53
C LYS A 42 13.29 -0.69 6.96
N ASN A 43 12.28 -0.98 7.75
CA ASN A 43 12.43 -1.29 9.17
C ASN A 43 12.16 -2.77 9.52
N ALA A 44 11.71 -3.59 8.56
CA ALA A 44 11.29 -4.98 8.75
C ALA A 44 12.29 -5.81 9.56
N SER A 45 13.59 -5.70 9.26
CA SER A 45 14.65 -6.41 9.99
C SER A 45 14.78 -6.07 11.47
N SER A 46 14.16 -4.99 11.92
CA SER A 46 14.16 -4.51 13.31
C SER A 46 12.79 -4.59 13.99
N TYR A 47 11.75 -5.02 13.26
CA TYR A 47 10.41 -5.10 13.80
C TYR A 47 10.25 -6.31 14.73
N THR A 48 9.56 -6.04 15.83
CA THR A 48 9.02 -7.06 16.72
C THR A 48 7.65 -7.54 16.22
N GLU A 49 7.11 -8.60 16.80
CA GLU A 49 5.73 -9.03 16.53
C GLU A 49 4.70 -7.91 16.79
N GLU A 50 4.92 -7.08 17.82
CA GLU A 50 4.04 -5.94 18.12
C GLU A 50 4.12 -4.86 17.05
N ASP A 51 5.30 -4.64 16.45
CA ASP A 51 5.48 -3.70 15.35
C ASP A 51 4.74 -4.22 14.10
N TRP A 52 4.89 -5.50 13.78
CA TRP A 52 4.15 -6.13 12.68
C TRP A 52 2.63 -6.04 12.87
N LYS A 53 2.14 -6.27 14.09
CA LYS A 53 0.74 -6.10 14.41
C LYS A 53 0.27 -4.66 14.19
N ARG A 54 1.05 -3.68 14.64
CA ARG A 54 0.75 -2.26 14.46
C ARG A 54 0.71 -1.88 12.97
N VAL A 55 1.66 -2.37 12.18
CA VAL A 55 1.67 -2.15 10.74
C VAL A 55 0.41 -2.73 10.10
N GLY A 56 -0.01 -3.95 10.48
CA GLY A 56 -1.28 -4.53 10.03
C GLY A 56 -2.50 -3.68 10.39
N GLU A 57 -2.53 -3.10 11.60
CA GLU A 57 -3.58 -2.15 12.01
C GLU A 57 -3.55 -0.84 11.19
N GLU A 58 -2.36 -0.33 10.84
CA GLU A 58 -2.20 0.84 9.97
C GLU A 58 -2.71 0.56 8.55
N TYR A 59 -2.37 -0.59 7.96
CA TYR A 59 -2.92 -0.99 6.66
C TYR A 59 -4.44 -1.08 6.70
N ARG A 60 -5.00 -1.74 7.72
CA ARG A 60 -6.45 -1.82 7.91
C ARG A 60 -7.09 -0.43 7.98
N SER A 61 -6.49 0.50 8.71
CA SER A 61 -7.00 1.87 8.82
C SER A 61 -6.96 2.62 7.49
N ILE A 62 -5.89 2.47 6.70
CA ILE A 62 -5.77 3.06 5.35
C ILE A 62 -6.85 2.48 4.43
N ASN A 63 -7.02 1.17 4.46
CA ASN A 63 -8.03 0.41 3.75
C ASN A 63 -9.47 0.85 4.10
N GLU A 64 -9.78 1.05 5.38
CA GLU A 64 -11.08 1.58 5.82
C GLU A 64 -11.34 3.00 5.30
N LYS A 65 -10.32 3.87 5.23
CA LYS A 65 -10.42 5.19 4.58
C LYS A 65 -10.60 5.06 3.07
N GLY A 66 -9.90 4.09 2.47
CA GLY A 66 -9.97 3.69 1.07
C GLY A 66 -11.38 3.32 0.61
N LYS A 67 -12.25 2.85 1.53
CA LYS A 67 -13.61 2.41 1.19
C LYS A 67 -14.47 3.39 0.44
N LYS A 68 -14.32 4.68 0.74
CA LYS A 68 -15.11 5.72 0.07
C LYS A 68 -14.54 6.13 -1.29
N VAL A 69 -13.27 5.82 -1.55
CA VAL A 69 -12.57 6.27 -2.77
C VAL A 69 -12.32 5.15 -3.77
N LEU A 70 -12.40 3.90 -3.32
CA LEU A 70 -12.33 2.72 -4.18
C LEU A 70 -13.56 2.61 -5.10
N GLU A 71 -14.72 3.13 -4.65
CA GLU A 71 -15.93 3.28 -5.49
C GLU A 71 -15.66 4.18 -6.70
N ASP A 72 -14.99 5.31 -6.49
CA ASP A 72 -14.72 6.32 -7.51
C ASP A 72 -13.36 6.14 -8.21
N MET A 73 -12.64 5.05 -7.92
CA MET A 73 -11.34 4.81 -8.54
C MET A 73 -11.49 4.61 -10.05
N THR A 74 -10.64 5.30 -10.81
CA THR A 74 -10.52 5.07 -12.24
C THR A 74 -9.78 3.77 -12.53
N GLU A 75 -9.94 3.24 -13.74
CA GLU A 75 -9.17 2.08 -14.21
C GLU A 75 -7.65 2.30 -14.13
N ASP A 76 -7.19 3.53 -14.40
CA ASP A 76 -5.75 3.85 -14.30
C ASP A 76 -5.29 3.84 -12.84
N GLN A 77 -6.11 4.31 -11.90
CA GLN A 77 -5.80 4.25 -10.46
C GLN A 77 -5.80 2.81 -9.93
N ARG A 78 -6.72 1.96 -10.40
CA ARG A 78 -6.71 0.52 -10.09
C ARG A 78 -5.44 -0.15 -10.60
N LYS A 79 -5.04 0.10 -11.85
CA LYS A 79 -3.77 -0.42 -12.41
C LYS A 79 -2.54 0.06 -11.64
N GLU A 80 -2.54 1.29 -11.14
CA GLU A 80 -1.43 1.77 -10.31
C GLU A 80 -1.34 1.02 -8.98
N LEU A 81 -2.47 0.64 -8.39
CA LEU A 81 -2.52 -0.16 -7.16
C LEU A 81 -2.04 -1.59 -7.42
N GLU A 82 -2.46 -2.21 -8.53
CA GLU A 82 -1.98 -3.52 -8.98
C GLU A 82 -0.46 -3.52 -9.22
N LYS A 83 0.04 -2.55 -9.99
CA LYS A 83 1.48 -2.40 -10.26
C LYS A 83 2.27 -2.18 -8.96
N PHE A 84 1.70 -1.45 -8.01
CA PHE A 84 2.31 -1.28 -6.70
C PHE A 84 2.39 -2.61 -5.94
N SER A 85 1.33 -3.43 -5.93
CA SER A 85 1.35 -4.76 -5.30
C SER A 85 2.43 -5.66 -5.93
N GLU A 86 2.59 -5.61 -7.26
CA GLU A 86 3.67 -6.32 -7.98
C GLU A 86 5.06 -5.84 -7.55
N GLU A 87 5.33 -4.52 -7.60
CA GLU A 87 6.64 -3.94 -7.22
C GLU A 87 7.00 -4.25 -5.76
N VAL A 88 5.99 -4.29 -4.90
CA VAL A 88 6.13 -4.61 -3.48
C VAL A 88 6.46 -6.10 -3.29
N SER A 89 5.78 -6.98 -4.01
CA SER A 89 6.03 -8.42 -3.99
C SER A 89 7.44 -8.76 -4.52
N GLU A 90 7.90 -8.06 -5.56
CA GLU A 90 9.27 -8.18 -6.05
C GLU A 90 10.30 -7.78 -4.97
N LYS A 91 10.05 -6.67 -4.26
CA LYS A 91 10.91 -6.24 -3.15
C LYS A 91 10.89 -7.19 -1.96
N ALA A 92 9.73 -7.76 -1.63
CA ALA A 92 9.62 -8.80 -0.61
C ALA A 92 10.48 -10.02 -0.95
N ALA A 93 10.58 -10.37 -2.23
CA ALA A 93 11.45 -11.45 -2.69
C ALA A 93 12.94 -11.17 -2.51
N GLU A 94 13.36 -9.90 -2.36
CA GLU A 94 14.74 -9.52 -2.05
C GLU A 94 15.09 -9.77 -0.56
N PHE A 95 14.11 -10.05 0.29
CA PHE A 95 14.37 -10.39 1.69
C PHE A 95 15.14 -11.70 1.81
N ASN A 96 16.31 -11.58 2.40
CA ASN A 96 17.25 -12.65 2.70
C ASN A 96 16.88 -13.44 3.97
N HIS A 97 15.70 -13.20 4.55
CA HIS A 97 15.17 -13.91 5.72
C HIS A 97 13.74 -14.38 5.44
N GLU A 98 13.54 -15.71 5.43
CA GLU A 98 12.27 -16.34 5.03
C GLU A 98 11.10 -15.93 5.93
N GLU A 99 11.34 -15.77 7.23
CA GLU A 99 10.31 -15.32 8.18
C GLU A 99 9.85 -13.88 7.90
N LEU A 100 10.76 -12.97 7.53
CA LEU A 100 10.41 -11.58 7.22
C LEU A 100 9.63 -11.51 5.91
N LYS A 101 10.00 -12.36 4.95
CA LYS A 101 9.25 -12.52 3.70
C LYS A 101 7.83 -13.01 3.99
N GLN A 102 7.68 -14.07 4.78
CA GLN A 102 6.35 -14.60 5.14
C GLN A 102 5.49 -13.56 5.87
N GLN A 103 6.04 -12.87 6.88
CA GLN A 103 5.30 -11.83 7.61
C GLN A 103 4.84 -10.69 6.70
N PHE A 104 5.67 -10.32 5.72
CA PHE A 104 5.33 -9.28 4.76
C PHE A 104 4.30 -9.75 3.72
N ASP A 105 4.46 -10.95 3.17
CA ASP A 105 3.54 -11.55 2.21
C ASP A 105 2.15 -11.74 2.85
N ASP A 106 2.08 -12.23 4.08
CA ASP A 106 0.83 -12.40 4.83
C ASP A 106 0.10 -11.07 5.04
N LEU A 107 0.85 -9.98 5.24
CA LEU A 107 0.30 -8.65 5.40
C LEU A 107 -0.26 -8.11 4.08
N MET A 108 0.47 -8.29 2.98
CA MET A 108 0.02 -7.84 1.66
C MET A 108 -1.20 -8.62 1.17
N GLN A 109 -1.24 -9.94 1.38
CA GLN A 109 -2.40 -10.77 1.06
C GLN A 109 -3.65 -10.33 1.82
N GLN A 110 -3.52 -9.98 3.11
CA GLN A 110 -4.64 -9.43 3.88
C GLN A 110 -5.10 -8.08 3.33
N ALA A 111 -4.17 -7.22 2.90
CA ALA A 111 -4.51 -5.94 2.30
C ALA A 111 -5.24 -6.09 0.95
N ASP A 112 -4.74 -6.98 0.08
CA ASP A 112 -5.33 -7.28 -1.24
C ASP A 112 -6.69 -7.97 -1.11
N GLY A 113 -6.83 -8.93 -0.19
CA GLY A 113 -8.12 -9.57 0.12
C GLY A 113 -9.16 -8.54 0.54
N PHE A 114 -8.79 -7.61 1.42
CA PHE A 114 -9.69 -6.52 1.82
C PHE A 114 -10.10 -5.64 0.63
N ILE A 115 -9.18 -5.27 -0.25
CA ILE A 115 -9.49 -4.48 -1.45
C ILE A 115 -10.49 -5.23 -2.35
N ASN A 116 -10.26 -6.52 -2.58
CA ASN A 116 -11.13 -7.36 -3.42
C ASN A 116 -12.54 -7.50 -2.84
N ASP A 117 -12.67 -7.77 -1.53
CA ASP A 117 -13.95 -7.87 -0.84
C ASP A 117 -14.78 -6.59 -1.00
N MET A 118 -14.13 -5.43 -0.98
CA MET A 118 -14.81 -4.16 -1.18
C MET A 118 -15.27 -3.96 -2.62
N LEU A 119 -14.44 -4.34 -3.59
CA LEU A 119 -14.81 -4.27 -5.00
C LEU A 119 -15.99 -5.19 -5.30
N GLU A 120 -16.07 -6.37 -4.66
CA GLU A 120 -17.23 -7.26 -4.73
C GLU A 120 -18.47 -6.64 -4.07
N GLU A 121 -18.36 -6.09 -2.85
CA GLU A 121 -19.46 -5.39 -2.17
C GLU A 121 -20.04 -4.21 -2.97
N ILE A 122 -19.22 -3.55 -3.79
CA ILE A 122 -19.64 -2.46 -4.66
C ILE A 122 -20.38 -3.01 -5.88
N LYS A 123 -19.82 -4.05 -6.54
CA LYS A 123 -20.44 -4.70 -7.71
C LYS A 123 -21.81 -5.30 -7.39
N ASP A 124 -21.99 -5.87 -6.20
CA ASP A 124 -23.27 -6.46 -5.77
C ASP A 124 -24.35 -5.42 -5.44
N LYS A 125 -24.00 -4.13 -5.38
CA LYS A 125 -24.94 -3.01 -5.13
C LYS A 125 -25.39 -2.28 -6.40
N GLU A 126 -24.83 -2.60 -7.56
CA GLU A 126 -25.32 -2.17 -8.89
C GLU A 126 -26.39 -3.13 -9.43
#